data_AF-A0A671G465-F1
#
_entry.id   AF-A0A671G465-F1
#
_cell.length_a   1.000
_cell.length_b   1.000
_cell.length_c   1.000
_cell.angle_alpha   90.00
_cell.angle_beta   90.00
_cell.angle_gamma   90.00
#
_symmetry.space_group_name_H-M   'P 1'
#
loop_
_entity.id
_entity.type
_entity.pdbx_description
1 polymer ?
#
loop_
_entity_poly.entity_id
_entity_poly.type
_entity_poly.pdbx_seq_one_letter_code
_entity_poly.pdbx_strand_id
1 'polypeptide(L)'
;MISKGHEILTALQIGQSIVKWHHMEHTAPKLWDAYISILSHQAMILSINSSFVDPLLQFETQLEIIQSSFKMVFAIPSLEEMKEVGNSTEDDEEDLRNLYHTILHIFETTLLILVSKDLYKLHILKEMIVWMNEDSSYLQEKVLVVISRVLSFASKKVKKYPSVDAPCLGLLAAELSLLCSHTDPSITQQASLGMHHVLSIAQCQNDFIKNEIESHSFLPLPSDTELLHNILQDKTNIAQRVGQALLPSLLTDFVWSLLMKLSAPSFTTAHEAATILNLTLEYHVYKVIMVSKIVDTIYMQLCENSPHQMQSSMLRVITLLTRASPKKVIFQLMDYPVPADNAVILMLQAAGSEPHVAPHVLKTILLILKGKPGEKPGNLMDRRRFSIDATNMMPVAASHALCTLLPVGSYKKVVAQFFPELLMALMFQLFYSSDMRLVTEGRHFYARDALRILLNCSGLQEVEIALKKKNCWDEFSQELFDHHGVYLVAKTLSDYNFPQFPETLHYLHKLSVEGPRWSEDSVITVIFLTEVSFIDCGQLNSHSLFLPKLKSTLQPLPSLNIDFYHEFRQ
;
A
#
# COMPACT_ATOMS: atom_id res chain seq x y z
N MET A 1 6.43 -51.22 37.93
CA MET A 1 5.54 -51.64 39.04
C MET A 1 4.59 -50.50 39.35
N ILE A 2 3.29 -50.78 39.24
CA ILE A 2 2.17 -49.86 39.44
C ILE A 2 1.84 -49.77 40.93
N SER A 3 1.63 -48.55 41.44
CA SER A 3 0.75 -48.16 42.56
C SER A 3 0.98 -46.65 42.78
N LYS A 4 0.17 -45.67 42.33
CA LYS A 4 -1.29 -45.44 42.42
C LYS A 4 -1.84 -45.49 43.86
N GLY A 5 -1.49 -44.48 44.65
CA GLY A 5 -2.40 -43.92 45.67
C GLY A 5 -3.28 -42.86 45.03
N HIS A 6 -4.45 -43.25 44.54
CA HIS A 6 -5.56 -42.32 44.29
C HIS A 6 -6.38 -42.33 45.58
N GLU A 7 -6.41 -41.22 46.31
CA GLU A 7 -7.35 -41.05 47.42
C GLU A 7 -8.78 -41.16 46.85
N ILE A 8 -9.50 -42.19 47.29
CA ILE A 8 -10.91 -42.39 46.96
C ILE A 8 -11.68 -41.36 47.78
N LEU A 9 -12.16 -40.30 47.13
CA LEU A 9 -13.10 -39.32 47.70
C LEU A 9 -14.28 -40.07 48.35
N THR A 10 -14.50 -39.81 49.64
CA THR A 10 -15.57 -40.45 50.40
C THR A 10 -16.95 -39.92 49.97
N ALA A 11 -17.99 -40.74 50.07
CA ALA A 11 -19.37 -40.36 49.69
C ALA A 11 -19.87 -39.08 50.41
N LEU A 12 -19.33 -38.79 51.59
CA LEU A 12 -19.59 -37.58 52.38
C LEU A 12 -18.93 -36.33 51.76
N GLN A 13 -17.70 -36.44 51.26
CA GLN A 13 -17.03 -35.37 50.51
C GLN A 13 -17.71 -35.11 49.17
N ILE A 14 -18.21 -36.17 48.50
CA ILE A 14 -19.02 -36.06 47.29
C ILE A 14 -20.34 -35.34 47.61
N GLY A 15 -21.05 -35.74 48.66
CA GLY A 15 -22.28 -35.08 49.11
C GLY A 15 -22.08 -33.61 49.50
N GLN A 16 -21.00 -33.29 50.22
CA GLN A 16 -20.64 -31.92 50.58
C GLN A 16 -20.29 -31.09 49.34
N SER A 17 -19.57 -31.66 48.37
CA SER A 17 -19.30 -30.97 47.10
C SER A 17 -20.58 -30.70 46.32
N ILE A 18 -21.50 -31.67 46.21
CA ILE A 18 -22.77 -31.52 45.48
C ILE A 18 -23.64 -30.41 46.11
N VAL A 19 -23.75 -30.38 47.44
CA VAL A 19 -24.49 -29.33 48.15
C VAL A 19 -23.84 -27.96 47.95
N LYS A 20 -22.51 -27.91 47.91
CA LYS A 20 -21.73 -26.71 47.64
C LYS A 20 -21.98 -26.15 46.23
N TRP A 21 -21.94 -27.00 45.19
CA TRP A 21 -22.24 -26.58 43.80
C TRP A 21 -23.71 -26.18 43.61
N HIS A 22 -24.66 -26.87 44.25
CA HIS A 22 -26.07 -26.46 44.25
C HIS A 22 -26.32 -25.14 44.99
N HIS A 23 -25.59 -24.86 46.08
CA HIS A 23 -25.69 -23.57 46.75
C HIS A 23 -25.25 -22.44 45.82
N MET A 24 -24.11 -22.62 45.17
CA MET A 24 -23.61 -21.62 44.24
C MET A 24 -24.56 -21.44 43.04
N GLU A 25 -25.24 -22.49 42.54
CA GLU A 25 -26.23 -22.44 41.43
C GLU A 25 -27.28 -21.34 41.69
N HIS A 26 -27.68 -21.20 42.94
CA HIS A 26 -28.63 -20.19 43.37
C HIS A 26 -27.99 -18.84 43.72
N THR A 27 -26.74 -18.81 44.20
CA THR A 27 -26.04 -17.58 44.62
C THR A 27 -25.52 -16.76 43.44
N ALA A 28 -25.06 -17.40 42.35
CA ALA A 28 -24.56 -16.70 41.17
C ALA A 28 -24.95 -17.41 39.85
N PRO A 29 -26.23 -17.34 39.46
CA PRO A 29 -26.76 -18.08 38.30
C PRO A 29 -26.03 -17.72 37.00
N LYS A 30 -25.68 -16.44 36.79
CA LYS A 30 -24.94 -15.99 35.59
C LYS A 30 -23.54 -16.61 35.47
N LEU A 31 -22.84 -16.81 36.58
CA LEU A 31 -21.51 -17.45 36.58
C LEU A 31 -21.64 -18.95 36.28
N TRP A 32 -22.67 -19.61 36.81
CA TRP A 32 -22.91 -21.02 36.51
C TRP A 32 -23.31 -21.29 35.09
N ASP A 33 -24.23 -20.49 34.56
CA ASP A 33 -24.64 -20.58 33.16
C ASP A 33 -23.42 -20.42 32.26
N ALA A 34 -22.57 -19.42 32.53
CA ALA A 34 -21.31 -19.24 31.80
C ALA A 34 -20.38 -20.46 31.92
N TYR A 35 -20.19 -21.00 33.12
CA TYR A 35 -19.35 -22.19 33.34
C TYR A 35 -19.84 -23.41 32.54
N ILE A 36 -21.13 -23.74 32.63
CA ILE A 36 -21.72 -24.88 31.93
C ILE A 36 -21.62 -24.67 30.41
N SER A 37 -21.94 -23.47 29.92
CA SER A 37 -21.87 -23.15 28.50
C SER A 37 -20.43 -23.25 27.95
N ILE A 38 -19.43 -22.72 28.67
CA ILE A 38 -18.04 -22.78 28.21
C ILE A 38 -17.50 -24.21 28.22
N LEU A 39 -17.89 -25.03 29.20
CA LEU A 39 -17.58 -26.47 29.21
C LEU A 39 -18.19 -27.18 28.00
N SER A 40 -19.46 -26.91 27.71
CA SER A 40 -20.13 -27.46 26.54
C SER A 40 -19.43 -27.04 25.24
N HIS A 41 -19.08 -25.76 25.11
CA HIS A 41 -18.34 -25.22 23.98
C HIS A 41 -16.96 -25.85 23.81
N GLN A 42 -16.22 -26.08 24.90
CA GLN A 42 -14.95 -26.79 24.85
C GLN A 42 -15.13 -28.23 24.35
N ALA A 43 -16.16 -28.95 24.82
CA ALA A 43 -16.48 -30.30 24.35
C ALA A 43 -16.87 -30.32 22.86
N MET A 44 -17.63 -29.31 22.40
CA MET A 44 -17.96 -29.13 20.98
C MET A 44 -16.70 -28.88 20.15
N ILE A 45 -15.80 -28.00 20.58
CA ILE A 45 -14.54 -27.70 19.90
C ILE A 45 -13.66 -28.95 19.80
N LEU A 46 -13.56 -29.75 20.87
CA LEU A 46 -12.83 -31.02 20.87
C LEU A 46 -13.45 -32.01 19.87
N SER A 47 -14.79 -32.15 19.88
CA SER A 47 -15.51 -33.03 18.95
C SER A 47 -15.31 -32.60 17.50
N ILE A 48 -15.40 -31.29 17.22
CA ILE A 48 -15.14 -30.70 15.91
C ILE A 48 -13.68 -30.94 15.50
N ASN A 49 -12.71 -30.78 16.41
CA ASN A 49 -11.30 -31.04 16.11
C ASN A 49 -11.02 -32.49 15.73
N SER A 50 -11.85 -33.44 16.17
CA SER A 50 -11.75 -34.86 15.84
C SER A 50 -12.60 -35.28 14.63
N SER A 51 -13.34 -34.36 14.00
CA SER A 51 -14.18 -34.65 12.84
C SER A 51 -13.43 -34.53 11.50
N PHE A 52 -14.02 -35.11 10.45
CA PHE A 52 -13.54 -35.01 9.06
C PHE A 52 -14.19 -33.85 8.28
N VAL A 53 -14.67 -32.83 8.99
CA VAL A 53 -15.26 -31.64 8.36
C VAL A 53 -14.17 -30.86 7.60
N ASP A 54 -14.57 -30.22 6.51
CA ASP A 54 -13.71 -29.33 5.74
C ASP A 54 -13.01 -28.29 6.67
N PRO A 55 -11.70 -28.02 6.51
CA PRO A 55 -10.97 -27.12 7.40
C PRO A 55 -11.51 -25.69 7.48
N LEU A 56 -12.09 -25.15 6.41
CA LEU A 56 -12.64 -23.79 6.41
C LEU A 56 -13.94 -23.74 7.22
N LEU A 57 -14.87 -24.66 6.96
CA LEU A 57 -16.10 -24.81 7.76
C LEU A 57 -15.78 -25.11 9.22
N GLN A 58 -14.74 -25.94 9.47
CA GLN A 58 -14.25 -26.23 10.81
C GLN A 58 -13.82 -24.94 11.52
N PHE A 59 -13.08 -24.07 10.84
CA PHE A 59 -12.63 -22.80 11.39
C PHE A 59 -13.79 -21.84 11.65
N GLU A 60 -14.74 -21.70 10.73
CA GLU A 60 -15.92 -20.83 10.88
C GLU A 60 -16.75 -21.23 12.10
N THR A 61 -17.09 -22.52 12.23
CA THR A 61 -17.85 -23.01 13.39
C THR A 61 -17.06 -22.82 14.71
N GLN A 62 -15.74 -23.05 14.69
CA GLN A 62 -14.90 -22.81 15.87
C GLN A 62 -14.87 -21.33 16.26
N LEU A 63 -14.80 -20.43 15.28
CA LEU A 63 -14.80 -18.99 15.53
C LEU A 63 -16.12 -18.53 16.15
N GLU A 64 -17.27 -19.02 15.67
CA GLU A 64 -18.59 -18.73 16.23
C GLU A 64 -18.73 -19.20 17.69
N ILE A 65 -18.29 -20.44 17.98
CA ILE A 65 -18.31 -20.98 19.34
C ILE A 65 -17.42 -20.16 20.28
N ILE A 66 -16.22 -19.77 19.81
CA ILE A 66 -15.31 -18.94 20.59
C ILE A 66 -15.88 -17.52 20.77
N GLN A 67 -16.53 -16.94 19.76
CA GLN A 67 -17.17 -15.62 19.88
C GLN A 67 -18.29 -15.64 20.93
N SER A 68 -19.12 -16.68 20.92
CA SER A 68 -20.16 -16.87 21.95
C SER A 68 -19.54 -17.03 23.34
N SER A 69 -18.49 -17.86 23.45
CA SER A 69 -17.75 -18.03 24.70
C SER A 69 -17.12 -16.73 25.19
N PHE A 70 -16.53 -15.94 24.29
CA PHE A 70 -15.91 -14.65 24.59
C PHE A 70 -16.93 -13.69 25.19
N LYS A 71 -18.09 -13.53 24.54
CA LYS A 71 -19.18 -12.68 25.03
C LYS A 71 -19.64 -13.11 26.41
N MET A 72 -19.78 -14.41 26.64
CA MET A 72 -20.18 -14.92 27.96
C MET A 72 -19.13 -14.70 29.03
N VAL A 73 -17.84 -14.92 28.75
CA VAL A 73 -16.73 -14.80 29.71
C VAL A 73 -16.48 -13.34 30.11
N PHE A 74 -16.45 -12.44 29.13
CA PHE A 74 -16.03 -11.06 29.35
C PHE A 74 -17.19 -10.10 29.63
N ALA A 75 -18.46 -10.51 29.43
CA ALA A 75 -19.63 -9.76 29.91
C ALA A 75 -19.97 -10.03 31.38
N ILE A 76 -19.24 -10.92 32.05
CA ILE A 76 -19.42 -11.18 33.49
C ILE A 76 -18.91 -9.95 34.26
N PRO A 77 -19.74 -9.34 35.15
CA PRO A 77 -19.32 -8.23 36.00
C PRO A 77 -18.01 -8.52 36.72
N SER A 78 -17.24 -7.47 37.01
CA SER A 78 -15.98 -7.63 37.70
C SER A 78 -16.20 -8.25 39.10
N LEU A 79 -15.19 -8.94 39.61
CA LEU A 79 -15.23 -9.52 40.96
C LEU A 79 -15.46 -8.43 42.04
N GLU A 80 -15.18 -7.16 41.73
CA GLU A 80 -15.36 -6.00 42.61
C GLU A 80 -16.83 -5.53 42.62
N GLU A 81 -17.48 -5.48 41.45
CA GLU A 81 -18.92 -5.19 41.34
C GLU A 81 -19.79 -6.28 41.96
N MET A 82 -19.32 -7.54 41.94
CA MET A 82 -20.02 -8.65 42.59
C MET A 82 -19.94 -8.61 44.12
N LYS A 83 -18.90 -7.98 44.69
CA LYS A 83 -18.74 -7.79 46.14
C LYS A 83 -19.68 -6.73 46.70
N GLU A 84 -20.03 -5.72 45.91
CA GLU A 84 -20.94 -4.65 46.35
C GLU A 84 -22.42 -5.08 46.41
N VAL A 85 -22.77 -6.19 45.77
CA VAL A 85 -24.17 -6.66 45.62
C VAL A 85 -24.57 -7.74 46.62
N GLY A 86 -23.63 -8.37 47.34
CA GLY A 86 -23.88 -9.58 48.13
C GLY A 86 -23.61 -9.47 49.64
N ASN A 87 -24.53 -9.96 50.46
CA ASN A 87 -24.26 -10.38 51.85
C ASN A 87 -23.67 -11.81 51.86
N SER A 88 -22.53 -12.03 51.19
CA SER A 88 -21.87 -13.34 51.08
C SER A 88 -20.95 -13.63 52.27
N THR A 89 -20.82 -14.90 52.66
CA THR A 89 -19.81 -15.32 53.66
C THR A 89 -18.42 -15.38 53.03
N GLU A 90 -17.34 -15.35 53.84
CA GLU A 90 -15.96 -15.44 53.32
C GLU A 90 -15.70 -16.71 52.47
N ASP A 91 -16.38 -17.82 52.78
CA ASP A 91 -16.29 -19.07 52.02
C ASP A 91 -16.98 -18.94 50.65
N ASP A 92 -18.16 -18.32 50.60
CA ASP A 92 -18.89 -18.06 49.35
C ASP A 92 -18.12 -17.13 48.41
N GLU A 93 -17.41 -16.13 48.95
CA GLU A 93 -16.58 -15.22 48.15
C GLU A 93 -15.38 -15.90 47.51
N GLU A 94 -14.72 -16.81 48.24
CA GLU A 94 -13.58 -17.57 47.72
C GLU A 94 -14.04 -18.58 46.67
N ASP A 95 -15.19 -19.22 46.86
CA ASP A 95 -15.78 -20.10 45.87
C ASP A 95 -16.20 -19.37 44.59
N LEU A 96 -16.83 -18.20 44.71
CA LEU A 96 -17.18 -17.35 43.56
C LEU A 96 -15.93 -16.93 42.78
N ARG A 97 -14.85 -16.56 43.48
CA ARG A 97 -13.55 -16.25 42.87
C ARG A 97 -12.96 -17.45 42.15
N ASN A 98 -13.01 -18.63 42.76
CA ASN A 98 -12.53 -19.88 42.17
C ASN A 98 -13.33 -20.26 40.93
N LEU A 99 -14.65 -20.11 40.96
CA LEU A 99 -15.50 -20.32 39.79
C LEU A 99 -15.14 -19.36 38.66
N TYR A 100 -15.02 -18.06 38.96
CA TYR A 100 -14.63 -17.05 37.98
C TYR A 100 -13.28 -17.36 37.33
N HIS A 101 -12.27 -17.72 38.13
CA HIS A 101 -10.96 -18.14 37.61
C HIS A 101 -11.04 -19.42 36.79
N THR A 102 -11.88 -20.38 37.17
CA THR A 102 -12.09 -21.63 36.44
C THR A 102 -12.69 -21.36 35.06
N ILE A 103 -13.70 -20.49 34.96
CA ILE A 103 -14.32 -20.04 33.71
C ILE A 103 -13.26 -19.48 32.75
N LEU A 104 -12.44 -18.53 33.22
CA LEU A 104 -11.35 -17.94 32.43
C LEU A 104 -10.31 -18.99 32.02
N HIS A 105 -9.95 -19.89 32.93
CA HIS A 105 -9.00 -20.96 32.66
C HIS A 105 -9.50 -21.95 31.60
N ILE A 106 -10.78 -22.32 31.63
CA ILE A 106 -11.36 -23.22 30.62
C ILE A 106 -11.37 -22.53 29.25
N PHE A 107 -11.73 -21.24 29.20
CA PHE A 107 -11.65 -20.46 27.96
C PHE A 107 -10.22 -20.38 27.41
N GLU A 108 -9.24 -20.03 28.25
CA GLU A 108 -7.81 -20.02 27.90
C GLU A 108 -7.34 -21.39 27.39
N THR A 109 -7.67 -22.46 28.13
CA THR A 109 -7.33 -23.84 27.75
C THR A 109 -7.93 -24.22 26.41
N THR A 110 -9.15 -23.78 26.11
CA THR A 110 -9.80 -24.02 24.82
C THR A 110 -9.06 -23.36 23.66
N LEU A 111 -8.58 -22.13 23.84
CA LEU A 111 -7.74 -21.44 22.86
C LEU A 111 -6.38 -22.14 22.70
N LEU A 112 -5.77 -22.59 23.79
CA LEU A 112 -4.53 -23.37 23.75
C LEU A 112 -4.72 -24.68 22.99
N ILE A 113 -5.83 -25.40 23.21
CA ILE A 113 -6.19 -26.61 22.46
C ILE A 113 -6.28 -26.32 20.97
N LEU A 114 -6.97 -25.24 20.58
CA LEU A 114 -7.10 -24.82 19.19
C LEU A 114 -5.72 -24.58 18.55
N VAL A 115 -4.92 -23.68 19.13
CA VAL A 115 -3.58 -23.31 18.61
C VAL A 115 -2.59 -24.49 18.69
N SER A 116 -2.79 -25.42 19.62
CA SER A 116 -2.00 -26.65 19.72
C SER A 116 -2.24 -27.62 18.56
N LYS A 117 -3.37 -27.52 17.86
CA LYS A 117 -3.61 -28.30 16.64
C LYS A 117 -2.98 -27.63 15.43
N ASP A 118 -3.27 -26.34 15.24
CA ASP A 118 -2.87 -25.57 14.07
C ASP A 118 -2.63 -24.10 14.43
N LEU A 119 -1.52 -23.53 13.95
CA LEU A 119 -1.15 -22.14 14.18
C LEU A 119 -1.93 -21.15 13.31
N TYR A 120 -2.59 -21.60 12.25
CA TYR A 120 -3.58 -20.80 11.52
C TYR A 120 -4.66 -20.24 12.46
N LYS A 121 -5.02 -21.00 13.51
CA LYS A 121 -6.04 -20.63 14.49
C LYS A 121 -5.66 -19.43 15.38
N LEU A 122 -4.42 -18.95 15.30
CA LEU A 122 -4.05 -17.65 15.87
C LEU A 122 -4.90 -16.49 15.31
N HIS A 123 -5.54 -16.67 14.16
CA HIS A 123 -6.49 -15.69 13.61
C HIS A 123 -7.65 -15.38 14.57
N ILE A 124 -8.05 -16.33 15.42
CA ILE A 124 -9.06 -16.12 16.47
C ILE A 124 -8.63 -15.01 17.43
N LEU A 125 -7.33 -14.90 17.74
CA LEU A 125 -6.82 -13.86 18.63
C LEU A 125 -6.97 -12.46 18.01
N LYS A 126 -6.86 -12.34 16.67
CA LYS A 126 -7.12 -11.08 15.97
C LYS A 126 -8.59 -10.69 16.13
N GLU A 127 -9.51 -11.64 15.97
CA GLU A 127 -10.94 -11.37 16.14
C GLU A 127 -11.28 -11.02 17.59
N MET A 128 -10.63 -11.65 18.58
CA MET A 128 -10.78 -11.25 19.98
C MET A 128 -10.37 -9.79 20.24
N ILE A 129 -9.33 -9.28 19.57
CA ILE A 129 -8.96 -7.86 19.68
C ILE A 129 -10.03 -6.97 19.05
N VAL A 130 -10.64 -7.39 17.94
CA VAL A 130 -11.76 -6.65 17.33
C VAL A 130 -12.95 -6.60 18.29
N TRP A 131 -13.39 -7.75 18.82
CA TRP A 131 -14.51 -7.83 19.76
C TRP A 131 -14.25 -7.01 21.03
N MET A 132 -13.01 -7.02 21.54
CA MET A 132 -12.59 -6.20 22.67
C MET A 132 -12.73 -4.70 22.42
N ASN A 133 -12.53 -4.25 21.18
CA ASN A 133 -12.63 -2.83 20.81
C ASN A 133 -14.06 -2.39 20.46
N GLU A 134 -14.99 -3.33 20.24
CA GLU A 134 -16.40 -3.04 19.92
C GLU A 134 -17.20 -2.61 21.15
N ASP A 135 -16.87 -3.13 22.33
CA ASP A 135 -17.60 -2.87 23.57
C ASP A 135 -16.64 -2.48 24.70
N SER A 136 -16.79 -1.24 25.18
CA SER A 136 -16.02 -0.70 26.30
C SER A 136 -16.33 -1.37 27.64
N SER A 137 -17.38 -2.20 27.72
CA SER A 137 -17.71 -2.98 28.92
C SER A 137 -16.71 -4.11 29.18
N TYR A 138 -15.96 -4.53 28.17
CA TYR A 138 -14.99 -5.61 28.32
C TYR A 138 -13.73 -5.17 29.08
N LEU A 139 -13.28 -6.02 29.99
CA LEU A 139 -12.02 -5.84 30.70
C LEU A 139 -10.84 -6.13 29.76
N GLN A 140 -10.47 -5.12 28.96
CA GLN A 140 -9.46 -5.18 27.90
C GLN A 140 -8.13 -5.77 28.37
N GLU A 141 -7.69 -5.42 29.58
CA GLU A 141 -6.49 -5.99 30.20
C GLU A 141 -6.58 -7.53 30.29
N LYS A 142 -7.69 -8.07 30.80
CA LYS A 142 -7.88 -9.52 30.97
C LYS A 142 -7.89 -10.25 29.62
N VAL A 143 -8.53 -9.66 28.61
CA VAL A 143 -8.51 -10.21 27.24
C VAL A 143 -7.07 -10.29 26.72
N LEU A 144 -6.28 -9.22 26.90
CA LEU A 144 -4.90 -9.17 26.45
C LEU A 144 -3.98 -10.11 27.22
N VAL A 145 -4.23 -10.35 28.51
CA VAL A 145 -3.52 -11.38 29.28
C VAL A 145 -3.73 -12.76 28.64
N VAL A 146 -4.98 -13.12 28.30
CA VAL A 146 -5.28 -14.40 27.64
C VAL A 146 -4.59 -14.48 26.27
N ILE A 147 -4.67 -13.42 25.45
CA ILE A 147 -4.01 -13.36 24.15
C ILE A 147 -2.49 -13.55 24.29
N SER A 148 -1.86 -12.82 25.22
CA SER A 148 -0.42 -12.88 25.50
C SER A 148 0.02 -14.29 25.91
N ARG A 149 -0.75 -14.97 26.77
CA ARG A 149 -0.48 -16.36 27.19
C ARG A 149 -0.58 -17.35 26.03
N VAL A 150 -1.61 -17.24 25.20
CA VAL A 150 -1.78 -18.09 24.01
C VAL A 150 -0.64 -17.86 23.00
N LEU A 151 -0.22 -16.61 22.78
CA LEU A 151 0.93 -16.28 21.94
C LEU A 151 2.25 -16.80 22.54
N SER A 152 2.41 -16.74 23.86
CA SER A 152 3.57 -17.31 24.57
C SER A 152 3.66 -18.81 24.33
N PHE A 153 2.54 -19.52 24.46
CA PHE A 153 2.46 -20.95 24.15
C PHE A 153 2.81 -21.23 22.68
N ALA A 154 2.22 -20.48 21.73
CA ALA A 154 2.48 -20.61 20.31
C ALA A 154 3.98 -20.40 19.99
N SER A 155 4.60 -19.36 20.54
CA SER A 155 6.02 -19.05 20.33
C SER A 155 6.96 -20.17 20.80
N LYS A 156 6.64 -20.82 21.93
CA LYS A 156 7.39 -21.98 22.44
C LYS A 156 7.19 -23.21 21.57
N LYS A 157 6.00 -23.38 21.02
CA LYS A 157 5.64 -24.51 20.15
C LYS A 157 6.36 -24.42 18.80
N VAL A 158 6.38 -23.23 18.18
CA VAL A 158 6.97 -22.97 16.85
C VAL A 158 8.43 -23.39 16.76
N LYS A 159 9.21 -23.21 17.83
CA LYS A 159 10.62 -23.65 17.92
C LYS A 159 10.83 -25.16 17.71
N LYS A 160 9.78 -25.97 17.80
CA LYS A 160 9.83 -27.44 17.68
C LYS A 160 9.50 -27.96 16.28
N TYR A 161 8.96 -27.12 15.39
CA TYR A 161 8.49 -27.54 14.08
C TYR A 161 9.35 -26.91 12.96
N PRO A 162 9.64 -27.66 11.88
CA PRO A 162 10.54 -27.22 10.80
C PRO A 162 9.90 -26.21 9.85
N SER A 163 8.57 -26.15 9.80
CA SER A 163 7.82 -25.15 9.04
C SER A 163 6.57 -24.77 9.83
N VAL A 164 6.25 -23.48 9.82
CA VAL A 164 5.09 -22.93 10.51
C VAL A 164 4.36 -22.00 9.57
N ASP A 165 3.09 -22.30 9.32
CA ASP A 165 2.18 -21.39 8.68
C ASP A 165 1.35 -20.64 9.72
N ALA A 166 1.43 -19.31 9.68
CA ALA A 166 0.71 -18.41 10.58
C ALA A 166 0.45 -17.09 9.84
N PRO A 167 -0.53 -17.08 8.91
CA PRO A 167 -0.73 -15.96 8.00
C PRO A 167 -1.26 -14.70 8.71
N CYS A 168 -1.82 -14.83 9.91
CA CYS A 168 -2.40 -13.70 10.65
C CYS A 168 -1.39 -12.84 11.43
N LEU A 169 -0.09 -13.20 11.45
CA LEU A 169 0.91 -12.50 12.27
C LEU A 169 1.07 -11.03 11.90
N GLY A 170 0.95 -10.68 10.61
CA GLY A 170 0.98 -9.29 10.15
C GLY A 170 -0.18 -8.47 10.70
N LEU A 171 -1.39 -9.04 10.67
CA LEU A 171 -2.61 -8.42 11.21
C LEU A 171 -2.55 -8.27 12.73
N LEU A 172 -2.12 -9.33 13.43
CA LEU A 172 -1.93 -9.31 14.89
C LEU A 172 -0.90 -8.28 15.32
N ALA A 173 0.24 -8.21 14.62
CA ALA A 173 1.27 -7.23 14.88
C ALA A 173 0.74 -5.80 14.73
N ALA A 174 -0.13 -5.54 13.74
CA ALA A 174 -0.72 -4.22 13.54
C ALA A 174 -1.62 -3.83 14.71
N GLU A 175 -2.57 -4.69 15.10
CA GLU A 175 -3.47 -4.41 16.23
C GLU A 175 -2.71 -4.26 17.55
N LEU A 176 -1.75 -5.14 17.83
CA LEU A 176 -0.91 -5.04 19.04
C LEU A 176 -0.01 -3.81 19.04
N SER A 177 0.49 -3.37 17.88
CA SER A 177 1.32 -2.16 17.79
C SER A 177 0.55 -0.90 18.18
N LEU A 178 -0.75 -0.84 17.88
CA LEU A 178 -1.61 0.27 18.29
C LEU A 178 -1.88 0.24 19.80
N LEU A 179 -2.09 -0.95 20.37
CA LEU A 179 -2.29 -1.14 21.80
C LEU A 179 -1.02 -0.87 22.63
N CYS A 180 0.17 -0.90 22.01
CA CYS A 180 1.42 -0.46 22.66
C CYS A 180 1.47 1.06 22.93
N SER A 181 0.53 1.84 22.38
CA SER A 181 0.38 3.28 22.64
C SER A 181 -0.87 3.60 23.47
N HIS A 182 -1.40 2.63 24.20
CA HIS A 182 -2.59 2.80 25.04
C HIS A 182 -2.29 3.67 26.28
N THR A 183 -3.32 4.33 26.83
CA THR A 183 -3.17 5.17 28.03
C THR A 183 -2.93 4.37 29.30
N ASP A 184 -3.50 3.17 29.36
CA ASP A 184 -3.35 2.23 30.47
C ASP A 184 -2.01 1.46 30.37
N PRO A 185 -1.14 1.53 31.40
CA PRO A 185 0.14 0.82 31.41
C PRO A 185 -0.02 -0.71 31.44
N SER A 186 -1.07 -1.26 32.03
CA SER A 186 -1.32 -2.70 32.08
C SER A 186 -1.58 -3.27 30.68
N ILE A 187 -2.44 -2.59 29.91
CA ILE A 187 -2.76 -2.89 28.52
C ILE A 187 -1.49 -2.77 27.67
N THR A 188 -0.74 -1.70 27.85
CA THR A 188 0.50 -1.46 27.10
C THR A 188 1.54 -2.55 27.39
N GLN A 189 1.64 -3.00 28.64
CA GLN A 189 2.53 -4.09 29.04
C GLN A 189 2.13 -5.40 28.37
N GLN A 190 0.85 -5.78 28.43
CA GLN A 190 0.36 -7.00 27.79
C GLN A 190 0.48 -6.94 26.26
N ALA A 191 0.23 -5.78 25.65
CA ALA A 191 0.40 -5.58 24.22
C ALA A 191 1.87 -5.74 23.79
N SER A 192 2.82 -5.16 24.56
CA SER A 192 4.26 -5.30 24.29
C SER A 192 4.74 -6.76 24.40
N LEU A 193 4.22 -7.50 25.39
CA LEU A 193 4.48 -8.94 25.55
C LEU A 193 3.88 -9.77 24.42
N GLY A 194 2.64 -9.49 24.02
CA GLY A 194 2.02 -10.12 22.86
C GLY A 194 2.83 -9.86 21.59
N MET A 195 3.25 -8.62 21.37
CA MET A 195 4.04 -8.20 20.22
C MET A 195 5.39 -8.92 20.17
N HIS A 196 6.07 -9.06 21.31
CA HIS A 196 7.28 -9.87 21.44
C HIS A 196 7.08 -11.30 20.96
N HIS A 197 6.00 -11.95 21.40
CA HIS A 197 5.70 -13.33 21.03
C HIS A 197 5.35 -13.45 19.55
N VAL A 198 4.58 -12.51 18.98
CA VAL A 198 4.29 -12.46 17.53
C VAL A 198 5.57 -12.34 16.72
N LEU A 199 6.46 -11.41 17.08
CA LEU A 199 7.73 -11.22 16.39
C LEU A 199 8.64 -12.45 16.52
N SER A 200 8.65 -13.11 17.68
CA SER A 200 9.39 -14.36 17.89
C SER A 200 8.89 -15.48 16.98
N ILE A 201 7.57 -15.62 16.82
CA ILE A 201 6.97 -16.60 15.91
C ILE A 201 7.39 -16.29 14.46
N ALA A 202 7.30 -15.02 14.05
CA ALA A 202 7.67 -14.59 12.70
C ALA A 202 9.16 -14.76 12.39
N GLN A 203 10.04 -14.49 13.37
CA GLN A 203 11.48 -14.72 13.24
C GLN A 203 11.80 -16.21 13.03
N CYS A 204 11.15 -17.10 13.79
CA CYS A 204 11.31 -18.53 13.56
C CYS A 204 10.90 -18.93 12.13
N GLN A 205 9.81 -18.36 11.57
CA GLN A 205 9.44 -18.61 10.18
C GLN A 205 10.53 -18.17 9.19
N ASN A 206 11.21 -17.05 9.46
CA ASN A 206 12.31 -16.56 8.62
C ASN A 206 13.58 -17.40 8.71
N ASP A 207 13.97 -17.85 9.91
CA ASP A 207 15.22 -18.58 10.11
C ASP A 207 15.20 -19.93 9.36
N PHE A 208 14.04 -20.57 9.25
CA PHE A 208 13.88 -21.77 8.41
C PHE A 208 14.02 -21.47 6.91
N ILE A 209 13.60 -20.29 6.46
CA ILE A 209 13.72 -19.86 5.05
C ILE A 209 15.14 -19.38 4.72
N LYS A 210 15.85 -18.79 5.71
CA LYS A 210 17.20 -18.24 5.54
C LYS A 210 18.34 -19.24 5.68
N ASN A 211 18.10 -20.46 6.12
CA ASN A 211 19.13 -21.52 6.16
C ASN A 211 19.66 -21.92 4.76
N GLU A 212 19.22 -21.28 3.68
CA GLU A 212 19.79 -21.40 2.33
C GLU A 212 20.57 -20.16 1.84
N ILE A 213 20.48 -18.96 2.46
CA ILE A 213 21.17 -17.74 1.97
C ILE A 213 21.64 -16.84 3.13
N GLU A 214 22.92 -16.46 3.05
CA GLU A 214 23.79 -15.79 4.03
C GLU A 214 23.21 -14.74 5.00
N SER A 215 23.85 -14.70 6.16
CA SER A 215 23.53 -13.94 7.36
C SER A 215 23.69 -12.43 7.22
N HIS A 216 22.60 -11.69 7.43
CA HIS A 216 22.67 -10.33 7.94
C HIS A 216 21.98 -10.23 9.31
N SER A 217 22.81 -9.82 10.27
CA SER A 217 22.59 -9.58 11.69
C SER A 217 21.15 -9.28 12.12
N PHE A 218 20.51 -10.27 12.76
CA PHE A 218 19.36 -10.02 13.62
C PHE A 218 19.86 -9.52 14.98
N LEU A 219 19.27 -8.45 15.49
CA LEU A 219 19.43 -8.09 16.90
C LEU A 219 18.69 -9.15 17.74
N PRO A 220 19.37 -9.87 18.64
CA PRO A 220 18.70 -10.79 19.55
C PRO A 220 17.64 -10.04 20.35
N LEU A 221 16.45 -10.62 20.43
CA LEU A 221 15.37 -10.07 21.22
C LEU A 221 15.75 -10.27 22.71
N PRO A 222 15.87 -9.19 23.51
CA PRO A 222 16.24 -9.33 24.92
C PRO A 222 15.20 -10.18 25.66
N SER A 223 15.63 -11.00 26.60
CA SER A 223 14.74 -11.85 27.41
C SER A 223 14.09 -11.08 28.57
N ASP A 224 14.58 -9.87 28.88
CA ASP A 224 14.17 -9.09 30.05
C ASP A 224 12.90 -8.27 29.79
N THR A 225 11.84 -8.59 30.51
CA THR A 225 10.47 -8.07 30.37
C THR A 225 10.36 -6.55 30.48
N GLU A 226 11.13 -5.90 31.37
CA GLU A 226 11.09 -4.45 31.59
C GLU A 226 11.80 -3.65 30.48
N LEU A 227 12.98 -4.11 30.05
CA LEU A 227 13.69 -3.50 28.92
C LEU A 227 12.88 -3.68 27.62
N LEU A 228 12.15 -4.79 27.50
CA LEU A 228 11.32 -5.06 26.35
C LEU A 228 10.11 -4.14 26.25
N HIS A 229 9.50 -3.84 27.40
CA HIS A 229 8.40 -2.89 27.51
C HIS A 229 8.82 -1.50 27.03
N ASN A 230 9.96 -1.00 27.50
CA ASN A 230 10.46 0.32 27.11
C ASN A 230 10.87 0.40 25.63
N ILE A 231 11.45 -0.68 25.08
CA ILE A 231 11.87 -0.72 23.67
C ILE A 231 10.66 -0.81 22.73
N LEU A 232 9.62 -1.57 23.08
CA LEU A 232 8.43 -1.73 22.25
C LEU A 232 7.34 -0.67 22.48
N GLN A 233 7.58 0.35 23.32
CA GLN A 233 6.79 1.59 23.31
C GLN A 233 7.32 2.61 22.28
N ASP A 234 8.60 2.55 21.94
CA ASP A 234 9.16 3.43 20.93
C ASP A 234 8.73 2.98 19.53
N LYS A 235 7.94 3.84 18.88
CA LYS A 235 7.36 3.62 17.54
C LYS A 235 8.43 3.31 16.49
N THR A 236 9.63 3.88 16.63
CA THR A 236 10.74 3.61 15.71
C THR A 236 11.28 2.19 15.86
N ASN A 237 11.40 1.70 17.10
CA ASN A 237 11.81 0.34 17.40
C ASN A 237 10.75 -0.69 16.97
N ILE A 238 9.46 -0.39 17.17
CA ILE A 238 8.36 -1.22 16.65
C ILE A 238 8.52 -1.37 15.13
N ALA A 239 8.58 -0.25 14.40
CA ALA A 239 8.68 -0.24 12.95
C ALA A 239 9.90 -1.01 12.43
N GLN A 240 11.07 -0.82 13.05
CA GLN A 240 12.29 -1.53 12.67
C GLN A 240 12.19 -3.03 12.92
N ARG A 241 11.72 -3.45 14.11
CA ARG A 241 11.62 -4.86 14.49
C ARG A 241 10.57 -5.60 13.67
N VAL A 242 9.42 -4.99 13.45
CA VAL A 242 8.36 -5.53 12.58
C VAL A 242 8.89 -5.78 11.19
N GLY A 243 9.52 -4.78 10.57
CA GLY A 243 10.04 -4.94 9.22
C GLY A 243 11.21 -5.93 9.11
N GLN A 244 12.00 -6.11 10.17
CA GLN A 244 13.04 -7.15 10.22
C GLN A 244 12.45 -8.56 10.39
N ALA A 245 11.43 -8.72 11.25
CA ALA A 245 10.87 -10.01 11.63
C ALA A 245 9.80 -10.54 10.65
N LEU A 246 8.97 -9.69 10.06
CA LEU A 246 7.87 -10.15 9.20
C LEU A 246 8.36 -10.50 7.78
N LEU A 247 7.83 -11.58 7.22
CA LEU A 247 7.96 -11.90 5.79
C LEU A 247 7.29 -10.85 4.89
N PRO A 248 7.65 -10.73 3.60
CA PRO A 248 7.04 -9.77 2.67
C PRO A 248 5.50 -9.77 2.63
N SER A 249 4.86 -10.94 2.67
CA SER A 249 3.40 -11.07 2.73
C SER A 249 2.84 -10.51 4.04
N LEU A 250 3.36 -10.96 5.17
CA LEU A 250 2.93 -10.54 6.50
C LEU A 250 3.19 -9.05 6.75
N LEU A 251 4.30 -8.51 6.25
CA LEU A 251 4.59 -7.08 6.33
C LEU A 251 3.61 -6.28 5.48
N THR A 252 3.20 -6.81 4.31
CA THR A 252 2.18 -6.19 3.48
C THR A 252 0.83 -6.18 4.20
N ASP A 253 0.46 -7.25 4.91
CA ASP A 253 -0.76 -7.31 5.73
C ASP A 253 -0.70 -6.33 6.92
N PHE A 254 0.47 -6.19 7.56
CA PHE A 254 0.70 -5.20 8.61
C PHE A 254 0.50 -3.77 8.10
N VAL A 255 1.16 -3.42 6.98
CA VAL A 255 1.03 -2.10 6.31
C VAL A 255 -0.42 -1.83 5.91
N TRP A 256 -1.08 -2.82 5.32
CA TRP A 256 -2.48 -2.74 4.93
C TRP A 256 -3.41 -2.51 6.12
N SER A 257 -3.23 -3.28 7.20
CA SER A 257 -4.04 -3.18 8.41
C SER A 257 -3.92 -1.79 9.05
N LEU A 258 -2.70 -1.26 9.16
CA LEU A 258 -2.50 0.12 9.65
C LEU A 258 -3.13 1.15 8.72
N LEU A 259 -3.01 0.99 7.39
CA LEU A 259 -3.67 1.88 6.42
C LEU A 259 -5.18 1.94 6.64
N MET A 260 -5.84 0.81 6.88
CA MET A 260 -7.28 0.79 7.15
C MET A 260 -7.65 1.57 8.43
N LYS A 261 -6.74 1.65 9.41
CA LYS A 261 -6.95 2.39 10.66
C LYS A 261 -6.77 3.91 10.53
N LEU A 262 -6.26 4.42 9.40
CA LEU A 262 -6.19 5.87 9.15
C LEU A 262 -7.58 6.51 8.98
N SER A 263 -8.57 5.71 8.60
CA SER A 263 -9.99 6.13 8.53
C SER A 263 -10.77 5.82 9.82
N ALA A 264 -10.10 5.44 10.90
CA ALA A 264 -10.77 5.20 12.19
C ALA A 264 -11.39 6.49 12.74
N PRO A 265 -12.54 6.42 13.44
CA PRO A 265 -13.17 7.59 14.04
C PRO A 265 -12.32 8.22 15.17
N SER A 266 -11.45 7.40 15.80
CA SER A 266 -10.54 7.85 16.83
C SER A 266 -9.30 8.51 16.23
N PHE A 267 -9.13 9.83 16.47
CA PHE A 267 -7.96 10.57 16.00
C PHE A 267 -6.65 10.01 16.57
N THR A 268 -6.63 9.63 17.86
CA THR A 268 -5.43 9.08 18.49
C THR A 268 -5.02 7.78 17.81
N THR A 269 -5.96 6.86 17.59
CA THR A 269 -5.70 5.60 16.88
C THR A 269 -5.24 5.84 15.44
N ALA A 270 -5.88 6.76 14.72
CA ALA A 270 -5.52 7.08 13.34
C ALA A 270 -4.12 7.71 13.24
N HIS A 271 -3.78 8.61 14.17
CA HIS A 271 -2.46 9.25 14.26
C HIS A 271 -1.35 8.25 14.61
N GLU A 272 -1.61 7.35 15.56
CA GLU A 272 -0.67 6.29 15.93
C GLU A 272 -0.44 5.33 14.77
N ALA A 273 -1.52 4.89 14.11
CA ALA A 273 -1.45 4.05 12.92
C ALA A 273 -0.62 4.72 11.81
N ALA A 274 -0.87 6.00 11.54
CA ALA A 274 -0.11 6.77 10.55
C ALA A 274 1.37 6.87 10.88
N THR A 275 1.72 7.08 12.15
CA THR A 275 3.11 7.21 12.59
C THR A 275 3.88 5.90 12.41
N ILE A 276 3.32 4.79 12.90
CA ILE A 276 3.94 3.46 12.78
C ILE A 276 4.01 3.02 11.31
N LEU A 277 2.96 3.30 10.52
CA LEU A 277 2.90 3.00 9.08
C LEU A 277 4.01 3.72 8.31
N ASN A 278 4.14 5.03 8.49
CA ASN A 278 5.15 5.83 7.81
C ASN A 278 6.57 5.39 8.19
N LEU A 279 6.85 5.18 9.48
CA LEU A 279 8.15 4.68 9.94
C LEU A 279 8.47 3.29 9.36
N THR A 280 7.50 2.38 9.34
CA THR A 280 7.70 1.03 8.81
C THR A 280 8.05 1.07 7.33
N LEU A 281 7.35 1.90 6.55
CA LEU A 281 7.64 2.08 5.14
C LEU A 281 8.98 2.79 4.91
N GLU A 282 9.34 3.79 5.72
CA GLU A 282 10.62 4.48 5.61
C GLU A 282 11.80 3.50 5.69
N TYR A 283 11.72 2.51 6.58
CA TYR A 283 12.77 1.50 6.75
C TYR A 283 12.66 0.30 5.79
N HIS A 284 11.44 -0.17 5.49
CA HIS A 284 11.22 -1.52 4.92
C HIS A 284 10.29 -1.56 3.70
N VAL A 285 10.03 -0.43 3.03
CA VAL A 285 9.11 -0.38 1.87
C VAL A 285 9.47 -1.35 0.74
N TYR A 286 10.74 -1.68 0.54
CA TYR A 286 11.20 -2.59 -0.52
C TYR A 286 10.69 -4.04 -0.34
N LYS A 287 10.24 -4.41 0.86
CA LYS A 287 9.64 -5.73 1.16
C LYS A 287 8.13 -5.78 0.88
N VAL A 288 7.48 -4.67 0.58
CA VAL A 288 6.03 -4.61 0.33
C VAL A 288 5.71 -5.12 -1.08
N ILE A 289 4.80 -6.11 -1.20
CA ILE A 289 4.52 -6.78 -2.48
C ILE A 289 3.21 -6.35 -3.16
N MET A 290 2.14 -6.04 -2.41
CA MET A 290 0.82 -5.66 -2.96
C MET A 290 0.65 -4.15 -3.12
N VAL A 291 1.59 -3.51 -3.83
CA VAL A 291 1.62 -2.05 -4.01
C VAL A 291 0.34 -1.50 -4.64
N SER A 292 -0.19 -2.15 -5.69
CA SER A 292 -1.42 -1.70 -6.37
C SER A 292 -2.62 -1.64 -5.44
N LYS A 293 -2.81 -2.69 -4.63
CA LYS A 293 -3.90 -2.76 -3.64
C LYS A 293 -3.83 -1.59 -2.66
N ILE A 294 -2.65 -1.31 -2.12
CA ILE A 294 -2.41 -0.20 -1.18
C ILE A 294 -2.71 1.15 -1.84
N VAL A 295 -2.24 1.37 -3.06
CA VAL A 295 -2.50 2.59 -3.84
C VAL A 295 -4.01 2.75 -4.11
N ASP A 296 -4.71 1.69 -4.49
CA ASP A 296 -6.16 1.70 -4.71
C ASP A 296 -6.94 2.07 -3.46
N THR A 297 -6.48 1.62 -2.30
CA THR A 297 -7.16 1.92 -1.03
C THR A 297 -6.99 3.37 -0.64
N ILE A 298 -5.79 3.91 -0.85
CA ILE A 298 -5.55 5.34 -0.66
C ILE A 298 -6.42 6.15 -1.62
N TYR A 299 -6.52 5.75 -2.89
CA TYR A 299 -7.42 6.41 -3.84
C TYR A 299 -8.87 6.41 -3.35
N MET A 300 -9.42 5.23 -2.99
CA MET A 300 -10.80 5.13 -2.50
C MET A 300 -11.05 5.97 -1.25
N GLN A 301 -10.11 5.96 -0.29
CA GLN A 301 -10.21 6.78 0.92
C GLN A 301 -10.08 8.28 0.63
N LEU A 302 -9.28 8.70 -0.35
CA LEU A 302 -9.16 10.11 -0.72
C LEU A 302 -10.37 10.62 -1.53
N CYS A 303 -11.10 9.73 -2.20
CA CYS A 303 -12.34 10.06 -2.91
C CYS A 303 -13.54 10.24 -1.97
N GLU A 304 -13.47 9.78 -0.72
CA GLU A 304 -14.50 10.03 0.27
C GLU A 304 -14.57 11.55 0.56
N ASN A 305 -15.73 12.18 0.36
CA ASN A 305 -15.92 13.64 0.33
C ASN A 305 -15.74 14.38 1.68
N SER A 306 -15.02 13.79 2.64
CA SER A 306 -14.73 14.39 3.94
C SER A 306 -13.28 14.84 4.02
N PRO A 307 -12.94 15.93 4.73
CA PRO A 307 -11.55 16.27 5.00
C PRO A 307 -10.91 15.17 5.85
N HIS A 308 -10.18 14.26 5.21
CA HIS A 308 -9.44 13.20 5.89
C HIS A 308 -8.28 13.80 6.68
N GLN A 309 -8.38 13.77 8.00
CA GLN A 309 -7.34 14.28 8.90
C GLN A 309 -5.98 13.60 8.65
N MET A 310 -6.00 12.34 8.19
CA MET A 310 -4.81 11.55 7.85
C MET A 310 -4.38 11.64 6.38
N GLN A 311 -4.94 12.57 5.59
CA GLN A 311 -4.60 12.74 4.16
C GLN A 311 -3.09 12.92 3.94
N SER A 312 -2.42 13.76 4.75
CA SER A 312 -0.98 13.97 4.63
C SER A 312 -0.18 12.67 4.81
N SER A 313 -0.60 11.82 5.75
CA SER A 313 0.00 10.51 5.99
C SER A 313 -0.24 9.55 4.82
N MET A 314 -1.44 9.52 4.25
CA MET A 314 -1.74 8.70 3.06
C MET A 314 -0.90 9.13 1.85
N LEU A 315 -0.74 10.43 1.63
CA LEU A 315 0.12 10.97 0.56
C LEU A 315 1.61 10.68 0.81
N ARG A 316 2.05 10.66 2.07
CA ARG A 316 3.40 10.21 2.44
C ARG A 316 3.60 8.73 2.08
N VAL A 317 2.61 7.86 2.30
CA VAL A 317 2.67 6.45 1.87
C VAL A 317 2.89 6.35 0.35
N ILE A 318 2.16 7.11 -0.46
CA ILE A 318 2.36 7.15 -1.93
C ILE A 318 3.79 7.56 -2.28
N THR A 319 4.34 8.56 -1.60
CA THR A 319 5.72 9.01 -1.78
C THR A 319 6.71 7.86 -1.51
N LEU A 320 6.55 7.16 -0.38
CA LEU A 320 7.42 6.05 0.03
C LEU A 320 7.33 4.85 -0.93
N LEU A 321 6.12 4.49 -1.37
CA LEU A 321 5.91 3.42 -2.34
C LEU A 321 6.54 3.76 -3.70
N THR A 322 6.46 5.02 -4.11
CA THR A 322 7.06 5.51 -5.35
C THR A 322 8.58 5.47 -5.27
N ARG A 323 9.17 5.73 -4.10
CA ARG A 323 10.62 5.58 -3.87
C ARG A 323 11.11 4.15 -4.15
N ALA A 324 10.38 3.14 -3.69
CA ALA A 324 10.76 1.75 -3.87
C ALA A 324 10.42 1.20 -5.26
N SER A 325 9.30 1.63 -5.83
CA SER A 325 8.73 1.02 -7.04
C SER A 325 8.06 2.05 -7.95
N PRO A 326 8.80 3.06 -8.46
CA PRO A 326 8.22 4.20 -9.18
C PRO A 326 7.42 3.74 -10.40
N LYS A 327 7.92 2.73 -11.12
CA LYS A 327 7.23 2.16 -12.28
C LYS A 327 5.84 1.63 -11.89
N LYS A 328 5.73 0.79 -10.86
CA LYS A 328 4.46 0.17 -10.46
C LYS A 328 3.43 1.21 -10.02
N VAL A 329 3.84 2.17 -9.19
CA VAL A 329 2.94 3.21 -8.69
C VAL A 329 2.44 4.08 -9.84
N ILE A 330 3.33 4.57 -10.71
CA ILE A 330 2.92 5.44 -11.82
C ILE A 330 2.01 4.70 -12.80
N PHE A 331 2.29 3.44 -13.15
CA PHE A 331 1.38 2.65 -13.99
C PHE A 331 0.00 2.45 -13.36
N GLN A 332 -0.09 2.36 -12.03
CA GLN A 332 -1.37 2.30 -11.32
C GLN A 332 -2.09 3.64 -11.37
N LEU A 333 -1.38 4.75 -11.11
CA LEU A 333 -1.98 6.09 -11.18
C LEU A 333 -2.55 6.41 -12.57
N MET A 334 -1.97 5.86 -13.64
CA MET A 334 -2.46 6.04 -15.01
C MET A 334 -3.68 5.16 -15.37
N ASP A 335 -4.07 4.20 -14.52
CA ASP A 335 -5.29 3.41 -14.70
C ASP A 335 -6.55 4.13 -14.20
N TYR A 336 -6.38 5.18 -13.38
CA TYR A 336 -7.49 5.97 -12.85
C TYR A 336 -8.15 6.84 -13.92
N PRO A 337 -9.39 7.33 -13.68
CA PRO A 337 -10.15 8.08 -14.66
C PRO A 337 -9.40 9.29 -15.25
N VAL A 338 -9.76 9.61 -16.49
CA VAL A 338 -9.32 10.82 -17.23
C VAL A 338 -10.57 11.63 -17.58
N PRO A 339 -10.75 12.87 -17.10
CA PRO A 339 -9.84 13.69 -16.30
C PRO A 339 -9.45 13.06 -14.96
N ALA A 340 -8.22 13.33 -14.51
CA ALA A 340 -7.81 12.97 -13.16
C ALA A 340 -8.61 13.82 -12.16
N ASP A 341 -9.21 13.17 -11.17
CA ASP A 341 -9.90 13.85 -10.08
C ASP A 341 -8.90 14.46 -9.08
N ASN A 342 -9.42 15.12 -8.05
CA ASN A 342 -8.58 15.74 -7.03
C ASN A 342 -7.71 14.71 -6.28
N ALA A 343 -8.21 13.50 -6.04
CA ALA A 343 -7.48 12.45 -5.34
C ALA A 343 -6.24 12.02 -6.16
N VAL A 344 -6.42 11.74 -7.45
CA VAL A 344 -5.33 11.38 -8.37
C VAL A 344 -4.31 12.51 -8.49
N ILE A 345 -4.75 13.77 -8.59
CA ILE A 345 -3.85 14.93 -8.64
C ILE A 345 -2.96 15.00 -7.39
N LEU A 346 -3.54 14.84 -6.20
CA LEU A 346 -2.79 14.85 -4.94
C LEU A 346 -1.81 13.67 -4.86
N MET A 347 -2.23 12.47 -5.28
CA MET A 347 -1.36 11.29 -5.33
C MET A 347 -0.21 11.46 -6.31
N LEU A 348 -0.44 12.08 -7.48
CA LEU A 348 0.61 12.40 -8.45
C LEU A 348 1.62 13.40 -7.89
N GLN A 349 1.16 14.45 -7.21
CA GLN A 349 2.03 15.40 -6.54
C GLN A 349 2.89 14.72 -5.46
N ALA A 350 2.31 13.81 -4.67
CA ALA A 350 3.05 13.01 -3.69
C ALA A 350 4.10 12.12 -4.36
N ALA A 351 3.73 11.37 -5.40
CA ALA A 351 4.65 10.51 -6.15
C ALA A 351 5.83 11.30 -6.76
N GLY A 352 5.61 12.55 -7.17
CA GLY A 352 6.63 13.45 -7.70
C GLY A 352 7.39 14.30 -6.67
N SER A 353 7.07 14.20 -5.37
CA SER A 353 7.60 15.15 -4.40
C SER A 353 9.13 15.01 -4.15
N GLU A 354 9.69 13.81 -4.29
CA GLU A 354 11.09 13.54 -3.96
C GLU A 354 12.06 13.71 -5.16
N PRO A 355 13.09 14.59 -5.05
CA PRO A 355 14.00 14.89 -6.17
C PRO A 355 14.77 13.69 -6.73
N HIS A 356 15.16 12.74 -5.88
CA HIS A 356 15.93 11.57 -6.31
C HIS A 356 15.09 10.55 -7.10
N VAL A 357 13.76 10.57 -6.90
CA VAL A 357 12.81 9.68 -7.59
C VAL A 357 12.32 10.30 -8.90
N ALA A 358 12.35 11.64 -9.03
CA ALA A 358 11.86 12.38 -10.19
C ALA A 358 12.35 11.86 -11.57
N PRO A 359 13.64 11.48 -11.78
CA PRO A 359 14.09 10.89 -13.05
C PRO A 359 13.38 9.57 -13.38
N HIS A 360 13.13 8.74 -12.38
CA HIS A 360 12.50 7.43 -12.56
C HIS A 360 11.00 7.57 -12.86
N VAL A 361 10.33 8.50 -12.18
CA VAL A 361 8.93 8.85 -12.48
C VAL A 361 8.82 9.42 -13.89
N LEU A 362 9.64 10.40 -14.25
CA LEU A 362 9.57 11.04 -15.58
C LEU A 362 9.89 10.05 -16.70
N LYS A 363 10.88 9.16 -16.50
CA LYS A 363 11.18 8.07 -17.44
C LYS A 363 10.01 7.09 -17.59
N THR A 364 9.28 6.82 -16.51
CA THR A 364 8.08 5.97 -16.57
C THR A 364 6.94 6.67 -17.31
N ILE A 365 6.68 7.94 -17.01
CA ILE A 365 5.68 8.74 -17.73
C ILE A 365 6.02 8.83 -19.21
N LEU A 366 7.30 9.07 -19.56
CA LEU A 366 7.78 9.08 -20.94
C LEU A 366 7.58 7.73 -21.64
N LEU A 367 7.80 6.61 -20.94
CA LEU A 367 7.52 5.28 -21.49
C LEU A 367 6.05 5.12 -21.87
N ILE A 368 5.13 5.63 -21.04
CA ILE A 368 3.69 5.58 -21.27
C ILE A 368 3.27 6.53 -22.39
N LEU A 369 3.84 7.75 -22.44
CA LEU A 369 3.60 8.76 -23.47
C LEU A 369 4.05 8.32 -24.87
N LYS A 370 5.02 7.42 -24.98
CA LYS A 370 5.43 6.88 -26.28
C LYS A 370 4.48 5.78 -26.82
N GLY A 371 3.36 5.50 -26.15
CA GLY A 371 2.28 4.63 -26.63
C GLY A 371 1.21 5.40 -27.40
N LYS A 372 0.50 4.76 -28.33
CA LYS A 372 -0.59 5.41 -29.08
C LYS A 372 -1.90 5.28 -28.30
N PRO A 373 -2.62 6.40 -28.06
CA PRO A 373 -3.95 6.34 -27.48
C PRO A 373 -4.90 5.69 -28.49
N GLY A 374 -5.92 4.97 -28.02
CA GLY A 374 -6.85 4.33 -28.98
C GLY A 374 -6.60 2.84 -29.23
N GLU A 375 -5.33 2.41 -29.16
CA GLU A 375 -4.95 1.04 -29.54
C GLU A 375 -5.48 0.00 -28.55
N LYS A 376 -6.02 -1.11 -29.09
CA LYS A 376 -6.32 -2.29 -28.29
C LYS A 376 -5.01 -2.82 -27.72
N PRO A 377 -4.94 -3.17 -26.43
CA PRO A 377 -3.70 -3.66 -25.83
C PRO A 377 -3.26 -4.98 -26.48
N GLY A 378 -2.29 -4.90 -27.39
CA GLY A 378 -1.56 -6.07 -27.87
C GLY A 378 -0.61 -6.57 -26.80
N ASN A 379 -0.77 -7.83 -26.37
CA ASN A 379 0.23 -8.70 -25.74
C ASN A 379 1.24 -8.08 -24.73
N LEU A 380 0.86 -7.10 -23.92
CA LEU A 380 1.51 -6.84 -22.65
C LEU A 380 0.85 -7.76 -21.61
N MET A 381 1.40 -8.98 -21.51
CA MET A 381 0.98 -10.05 -20.59
C MET A 381 0.69 -9.50 -19.19
N ASP A 382 -0.44 -9.94 -18.61
CA ASP A 382 -0.91 -9.72 -17.24
C ASP A 382 -1.43 -8.32 -16.85
N ARG A 383 -2.60 -7.94 -17.37
CA ARG A 383 -3.48 -7.00 -16.65
C ARG A 383 -4.91 -7.53 -16.61
N ARG A 384 -5.32 -8.09 -15.46
CA ARG A 384 -6.74 -8.20 -15.09
C ARG A 384 -7.26 -6.78 -14.94
N ARG A 385 -8.02 -6.32 -15.94
CA ARG A 385 -8.54 -4.96 -16.03
C ARG A 385 -9.91 -4.88 -15.37
N PHE A 386 -10.09 -3.90 -14.49
CA PHE A 386 -11.39 -3.35 -14.15
C PHE A 386 -11.61 -2.08 -14.97
N SER A 387 -12.02 -2.26 -16.22
CA SER A 387 -12.75 -1.25 -17.01
C SER A 387 -13.27 -1.96 -18.26
N ILE A 388 -14.60 -2.03 -18.31
CA ILE A 388 -15.37 -2.26 -19.53
C ILE A 388 -15.08 -1.05 -20.42
N ASP A 389 -14.75 -1.29 -21.70
CA ASP A 389 -14.40 -0.31 -22.75
C ASP A 389 -12.90 0.05 -22.90
N ALA A 390 -12.09 -0.96 -23.25
CA ALA A 390 -10.62 -0.90 -23.21
C ALA A 390 -9.95 -0.25 -24.44
N THR A 391 -10.21 1.04 -24.66
CA THR A 391 -9.33 1.91 -25.46
C THR A 391 -8.13 2.33 -24.59
N ASN A 392 -6.89 2.18 -25.05
CA ASN A 392 -5.71 2.58 -24.26
C ASN A 392 -5.70 4.11 -24.02
N MET A 393 -6.14 4.56 -22.84
CA MET A 393 -6.17 5.98 -22.45
C MET A 393 -4.94 6.43 -21.65
N MET A 394 -4.01 5.52 -21.34
CA MET A 394 -2.83 5.83 -20.51
C MET A 394 -1.94 6.94 -21.09
N PRO A 395 -1.72 7.06 -22.42
CA PRO A 395 -0.94 8.19 -22.96
C PRO A 395 -1.60 9.56 -22.71
N VAL A 396 -2.94 9.60 -22.71
CA VAL A 396 -3.70 10.81 -22.36
C VAL A 396 -3.60 11.10 -20.85
N ALA A 397 -3.73 10.07 -20.01
CA ALA A 397 -3.53 10.19 -18.56
C ALA A 397 -2.12 10.68 -18.22
N ALA A 398 -1.11 10.17 -18.93
CA ALA A 398 0.28 10.56 -18.76
C ALA A 398 0.55 12.01 -19.19
N SER A 399 -0.13 12.46 -20.26
CA SER A 399 -0.10 13.87 -20.67
C SER A 399 -0.69 14.76 -19.58
N HIS A 400 -1.83 14.37 -19.01
CA HIS A 400 -2.44 15.10 -17.89
C HIS A 400 -1.53 15.10 -16.64
N ALA A 401 -0.89 13.96 -16.34
CA ALA A 401 0.04 13.84 -15.22
C ALA A 401 1.25 14.77 -15.35
N LEU A 402 1.75 15.01 -16.57
CA LEU A 402 2.81 16.00 -16.80
C LEU A 402 2.37 17.41 -16.45
N CYS A 403 1.11 17.78 -16.66
CA CYS A 403 0.60 19.09 -16.23
C CYS A 403 0.75 19.29 -14.71
N THR A 404 0.64 18.22 -13.93
CA THR A 404 0.78 18.25 -12.47
C THR A 404 2.24 18.13 -12.02
N LEU A 405 3.05 17.29 -12.68
CA LEU A 405 4.41 16.95 -12.25
C LEU A 405 5.47 17.97 -12.68
N LEU A 406 5.40 18.48 -13.92
CA LEU A 406 6.42 19.39 -14.46
C LEU A 406 6.59 20.69 -13.65
N PRO A 407 5.52 21.31 -13.11
CA PRO A 407 5.66 22.50 -12.27
C PRO A 407 6.34 22.25 -10.91
N VAL A 408 6.45 21.00 -10.45
CA VAL A 408 7.04 20.69 -9.15
C VAL A 408 8.54 20.99 -9.18
N GLY A 409 9.03 21.77 -8.21
CA GLY A 409 10.42 22.26 -8.20
C GLY A 409 11.49 21.16 -8.25
N SER A 410 11.18 19.96 -7.75
CA SER A 410 12.05 18.76 -7.82
C SER A 410 12.36 18.32 -9.26
N TYR A 411 11.50 18.66 -10.23
CA TYR A 411 11.62 18.23 -11.63
C TYR A 411 12.49 19.16 -12.48
N LYS A 412 12.80 20.39 -12.06
CA LYS A 412 13.48 21.39 -12.90
C LYS A 412 14.74 20.89 -13.62
N LYS A 413 15.64 20.21 -12.91
CA LYS A 413 16.89 19.65 -13.49
C LYS A 413 16.62 18.48 -14.42
N VAL A 414 15.66 17.64 -14.04
CA VAL A 414 15.30 16.40 -14.74
C VAL A 414 14.58 16.74 -16.05
N VAL A 415 13.72 17.75 -16.04
CA VAL A 415 13.03 18.26 -17.24
C VAL A 415 14.03 18.75 -18.27
N ALA A 416 15.07 19.47 -17.88
CA ALA A 416 16.11 19.89 -18.81
C ALA A 416 16.83 18.70 -19.46
N GLN A 417 17.07 17.62 -18.70
CA GLN A 417 17.72 16.40 -19.20
C GLN A 417 16.84 15.63 -20.19
N PHE A 418 15.55 15.50 -19.91
CA PHE A 418 14.59 14.75 -20.74
C PHE A 418 13.82 15.63 -21.73
N PHE A 419 14.22 16.90 -21.88
CA PHE A 419 13.47 17.88 -22.68
C PHE A 419 13.25 17.44 -24.13
N PRO A 420 14.27 16.97 -24.88
CA PRO A 420 14.06 16.48 -26.24
C PRO A 420 13.01 15.37 -26.35
N GLU A 421 13.06 14.42 -25.43
CA GLU A 421 12.16 13.25 -25.48
C GLU A 421 10.74 13.61 -25.07
N LEU A 422 10.59 14.50 -24.07
CA LEU A 422 9.29 15.02 -23.63
C LEU A 422 8.66 15.89 -24.71
N LEU A 423 9.44 16.78 -25.34
CA LEU A 423 8.99 17.62 -26.44
C LEU A 423 8.41 16.75 -27.56
N MET A 424 9.20 15.82 -28.09
CA MET A 424 8.76 14.98 -29.20
C MET A 424 7.60 14.06 -28.82
N ALA A 425 7.61 13.46 -27.62
CA ALA A 425 6.52 12.61 -27.18
C ALA A 425 5.20 13.41 -27.05
N LEU A 426 5.24 14.63 -26.51
CA LEU A 426 4.07 15.50 -26.43
C LEU A 426 3.60 15.98 -27.81
N MET A 427 4.51 16.24 -28.74
CA MET A 427 4.16 16.56 -30.13
C MET A 427 3.43 15.40 -30.82
N PHE A 428 3.90 14.17 -30.62
CA PHE A 428 3.21 12.97 -31.12
C PHE A 428 1.83 12.79 -30.47
N GLN A 429 1.73 12.95 -29.14
CA GLN A 429 0.44 12.85 -28.44
C GLN A 429 -0.54 13.95 -28.85
N LEU A 430 -0.05 15.17 -29.12
CA LEU A 430 -0.87 16.27 -29.61
C LEU A 430 -1.47 15.93 -30.98
N PHE A 431 -0.66 15.35 -31.86
CA PHE A 431 -1.11 14.87 -33.17
C PHE A 431 -2.16 13.74 -33.05
N TYR A 432 -1.90 12.68 -32.26
CA TYR A 432 -2.89 11.61 -32.09
C TYR A 432 -4.20 12.07 -31.44
N SER A 433 -4.13 13.10 -30.58
CA SER A 433 -5.32 13.67 -29.93
C SER A 433 -6.20 14.44 -30.91
N SER A 434 -5.65 14.96 -32.00
CA SER A 434 -6.43 15.55 -33.10
C SER A 434 -7.15 14.46 -33.91
N ASP A 435 -6.49 13.33 -34.21
CA ASP A 435 -7.09 12.20 -34.93
C ASP A 435 -8.24 11.51 -34.16
N MET A 436 -8.13 11.43 -32.83
CA MET A 436 -9.12 10.76 -31.96
C MET A 436 -10.41 11.56 -31.72
N ARG A 437 -10.52 12.78 -32.26
CA ARG A 437 -11.70 13.67 -32.10
C ARG A 437 -13.00 13.09 -32.66
N LEU A 438 -12.90 12.20 -33.64
CA LEU A 438 -14.05 11.60 -34.32
C LEU A 438 -14.92 10.70 -33.40
N VAL A 439 -14.47 10.38 -32.18
CA VAL A 439 -15.10 9.34 -31.33
C VAL A 439 -15.68 9.87 -30.01
N THR A 440 -15.27 11.05 -29.51
CA THR A 440 -15.72 11.51 -28.18
C THR A 440 -15.74 13.03 -28.06
N GLU A 441 -16.94 13.61 -27.98
CA GLU A 441 -17.16 15.03 -27.73
C GLU A 441 -16.62 15.44 -26.34
N GLY A 442 -15.84 16.52 -26.27
CA GLY A 442 -15.59 17.26 -25.03
C GLY A 442 -14.31 16.99 -24.22
N ARG A 443 -13.22 16.45 -24.81
CA ARG A 443 -11.96 16.25 -24.05
C ARG A 443 -11.03 17.48 -24.04
N HIS A 444 -10.43 17.73 -22.88
CA HIS A 444 -9.30 18.65 -22.69
C HIS A 444 -8.04 18.16 -23.43
N PHE A 445 -7.33 19.05 -24.13
CA PHE A 445 -6.06 18.76 -24.80
C PHE A 445 -4.90 18.71 -23.82
N TYR A 446 -4.82 17.67 -22.99
CA TYR A 446 -3.77 17.57 -21.98
C TYR A 446 -2.35 17.56 -22.56
N ALA A 447 -2.14 17.01 -23.77
CA ALA A 447 -0.85 17.07 -24.44
C ALA A 447 -0.44 18.52 -24.77
N ARG A 448 -1.40 19.34 -25.18
CA ARG A 448 -1.20 20.79 -25.42
C ARG A 448 -0.84 21.52 -24.14
N ASP A 449 -1.60 21.27 -23.08
CA ASP A 449 -1.39 21.95 -21.80
C ASP A 449 -0.05 21.52 -21.17
N ALA A 450 0.31 20.24 -21.26
CA ALA A 450 1.60 19.72 -20.82
C ALA A 450 2.76 20.32 -21.64
N LEU A 451 2.59 20.52 -22.95
CA LEU A 451 3.61 21.15 -23.81
C LEU A 451 3.83 22.62 -23.41
N ARG A 452 2.75 23.37 -23.15
CA ARG A 452 2.85 24.75 -22.66
C ARG A 452 3.59 24.82 -21.32
N ILE A 453 3.26 23.92 -20.40
CA ILE A 453 3.94 23.81 -19.10
C ILE A 453 5.40 23.43 -19.29
N LEU A 454 5.73 22.49 -20.19
CA LEU A 454 7.11 22.10 -20.51
C LEU A 454 7.93 23.31 -20.98
N LEU A 455 7.40 24.11 -21.91
CA LEU A 455 8.08 25.33 -22.38
C LEU A 455 8.34 26.30 -21.23
N ASN A 456 7.34 26.54 -20.38
CA ASN A 456 7.45 27.44 -19.24
C ASN A 456 8.48 26.95 -18.19
N CYS A 457 8.49 25.65 -17.90
CA CYS A 457 9.42 25.03 -16.94
C CYS A 457 10.87 24.98 -17.45
N SER A 458 11.06 24.95 -18.78
CA SER A 458 12.38 24.93 -19.42
C SER A 458 12.96 26.33 -19.68
N GLY A 459 12.30 27.39 -19.24
CA GLY A 459 12.74 28.78 -19.45
C GLY A 459 12.41 29.34 -20.84
N LEU A 460 11.50 28.71 -21.58
CA LEU A 460 11.06 29.09 -22.92
C LEU A 460 9.71 29.85 -22.89
N GLN A 461 9.55 30.72 -21.91
CA GLN A 461 8.32 31.50 -21.71
C GLN A 461 8.05 32.45 -22.90
N GLU A 462 9.10 33.01 -23.48
CA GLU A 462 9.01 33.86 -24.67
C GLU A 462 8.49 33.09 -25.89
N VAL A 463 8.87 31.82 -26.02
CA VAL A 463 8.36 30.91 -27.06
C VAL A 463 6.86 30.65 -26.85
N GLU A 464 6.41 30.40 -25.62
CA GLU A 464 4.98 30.21 -25.33
C GLU A 464 4.15 31.45 -25.66
N ILE A 465 4.64 32.65 -25.31
CA ILE A 465 4.00 33.93 -25.63
C ILE A 465 3.94 34.14 -27.14
N ALA A 466 5.01 33.83 -27.87
CA ALA A 466 5.06 33.94 -29.32
C ALA A 466 4.08 32.98 -30.01
N LEU A 467 4.02 31.72 -29.56
CA LEU A 467 3.07 30.73 -30.06
C LEU A 467 1.61 31.14 -29.80
N LYS A 468 1.34 31.73 -28.63
CA LYS A 468 0.02 32.27 -28.30
C LYS A 468 -0.36 33.45 -29.20
N LYS A 469 0.57 34.36 -29.51
CA LYS A 469 0.33 35.49 -30.44
C LYS A 469 0.05 35.02 -31.88
N LYS A 470 0.64 33.90 -32.29
CA LYS A 470 0.44 33.28 -33.60
C LYS A 470 -0.81 32.37 -33.65
N ASN A 471 -1.63 32.33 -32.60
CA ASN A 471 -2.81 31.45 -32.47
C ASN A 471 -2.54 29.94 -32.70
N CYS A 472 -1.28 29.50 -32.48
CA CYS A 472 -0.84 28.12 -32.74
C CYS A 472 -1.71 27.07 -32.03
N TRP A 473 -2.11 27.36 -30.79
CA TRP A 473 -2.88 26.45 -29.94
C TRP A 473 -4.31 26.22 -30.40
N ASP A 474 -4.87 27.15 -31.18
CA ASP A 474 -6.19 27.07 -31.78
C ASP A 474 -6.13 26.37 -33.15
N GLU A 475 -5.00 26.46 -33.86
CA GLU A 475 -4.76 25.72 -35.11
C GLU A 475 -4.72 24.20 -34.90
N PHE A 476 -4.13 23.74 -33.80
CA PHE A 476 -4.24 22.33 -33.39
C PHE A 476 -5.69 21.91 -33.14
N SER A 477 -6.62 22.85 -32.93
CA SER A 477 -8.05 22.57 -32.75
C SER A 477 -8.79 22.36 -34.08
N GLN A 478 -8.11 22.51 -35.23
CA GLN A 478 -8.68 22.44 -36.56
C GLN A 478 -8.06 21.29 -37.38
N GLU A 479 -8.91 20.43 -37.94
CA GLU A 479 -8.58 19.15 -38.62
C GLU A 479 -7.62 19.29 -39.84
N LEU A 480 -7.51 20.49 -40.41
CA LEU A 480 -6.72 20.75 -41.63
C LEU A 480 -5.32 21.32 -41.35
N PHE A 481 -5.01 21.67 -40.09
CA PHE A 481 -3.80 22.43 -39.74
C PHE A 481 -2.89 21.74 -38.71
N ASP A 482 -3.10 20.45 -38.42
CA ASP A 482 -2.29 19.73 -37.42
C ASP A 482 -0.78 19.76 -37.76
N HIS A 483 -0.41 19.62 -39.04
CA HIS A 483 0.98 19.75 -39.49
C HIS A 483 1.50 21.20 -39.48
N HIS A 484 0.63 22.18 -39.70
CA HIS A 484 0.99 23.60 -39.65
C HIS A 484 1.30 24.04 -38.22
N GLY A 485 0.52 23.57 -37.24
CA GLY A 485 0.80 23.79 -35.82
C GLY A 485 2.15 23.20 -35.41
N VAL A 486 2.47 21.97 -35.87
CA VAL A 486 3.78 21.33 -35.64
C VAL A 486 4.92 22.17 -36.22
N TYR A 487 4.76 22.64 -37.45
CA TYR A 487 5.72 23.54 -38.11
C TYR A 487 5.92 24.83 -37.30
N LEU A 488 4.83 25.45 -36.84
CA LEU A 488 4.86 26.71 -36.11
C LEU A 488 5.60 26.58 -34.77
N VAL A 489 5.44 25.45 -34.07
CA VAL A 489 6.20 25.11 -32.86
C VAL A 489 7.68 24.95 -33.19
N ALA A 490 8.03 24.13 -34.19
CA ALA A 490 9.42 23.88 -34.57
C ALA A 490 10.15 25.17 -35.00
N LYS A 491 9.51 25.98 -35.84
CA LYS A 491 10.03 27.27 -36.29
C LYS A 491 10.19 28.26 -35.16
N THR A 492 9.20 28.40 -34.28
CA THR A 492 9.30 29.35 -33.16
C THR A 492 10.35 28.92 -32.14
N LEU A 493 10.58 27.61 -31.94
CA LEU A 493 11.74 27.15 -31.15
C LEU A 493 13.06 27.52 -31.81
N SER A 494 13.16 27.32 -33.14
CA SER A 494 14.31 27.67 -33.97
C SER A 494 14.66 29.17 -33.88
N ASP A 495 13.64 30.03 -34.05
CA ASP A 495 13.77 31.50 -34.02
C ASP A 495 14.31 32.04 -32.69
N TYR A 496 14.06 31.35 -31.57
CA TYR A 496 14.42 31.78 -30.21
C TYR A 496 15.67 31.09 -29.66
N ASN A 497 16.42 30.32 -30.46
CA ASN A 497 17.68 29.66 -30.07
C ASN A 497 17.61 28.95 -28.70
N PHE A 498 16.67 28.02 -28.55
CA PHE A 498 16.43 27.36 -27.27
C PHE A 498 17.67 26.59 -26.74
N PRO A 499 17.91 26.56 -25.42
CA PRO A 499 19.15 26.01 -24.85
C PRO A 499 19.40 24.53 -25.12
N GLN A 500 18.34 23.72 -25.23
CA GLN A 500 18.42 22.27 -25.42
C GLN A 500 18.51 21.86 -26.91
N PHE A 501 18.90 22.80 -27.79
CA PHE A 501 18.93 22.59 -29.23
C PHE A 501 19.85 21.42 -29.66
N PRO A 502 21.12 21.33 -29.22
CA PRO A 502 22.01 20.25 -29.62
C PRO A 502 21.48 18.87 -29.25
N GLU A 503 20.91 18.73 -28.05
CA GLU A 503 20.33 17.50 -27.54
C GLU A 503 19.07 17.12 -28.32
N THR A 504 18.22 18.09 -28.66
CA THR A 504 17.03 17.88 -29.49
C THR A 504 17.38 17.44 -30.90
N LEU A 505 18.38 18.06 -31.54
CA LEU A 505 18.85 17.65 -32.87
C LEU A 505 19.41 16.23 -32.85
N HIS A 506 20.21 15.89 -31.83
CA HIS A 506 20.74 14.54 -31.66
C HIS A 506 19.63 13.49 -31.49
N TYR A 507 18.62 13.80 -30.67
CA TYR A 507 17.48 12.91 -30.44
C TYR A 507 16.62 12.72 -31.69
N LEU A 508 16.37 13.79 -32.45
CA LEU A 508 15.66 13.72 -33.74
C LEU A 508 16.40 12.84 -34.76
N HIS A 509 17.73 12.98 -34.86
CA HIS A 509 18.54 12.11 -35.71
C HIS A 509 18.45 10.65 -35.27
N LYS A 510 18.50 10.40 -33.97
CA LYS A 510 18.30 9.05 -33.41
C LYS A 510 16.94 8.47 -33.81
N LEU A 511 15.86 9.22 -33.68
CA LEU A 511 14.52 8.79 -34.10
C LEU A 511 14.45 8.49 -35.61
N SER A 512 15.11 9.30 -36.44
CA SER A 512 15.17 9.07 -37.89
C SER A 512 15.94 7.82 -38.27
N VAL A 513 16.98 7.45 -37.51
CA VAL A 513 17.82 6.27 -37.78
C VAL A 513 17.20 4.98 -37.22
N GLU A 514 16.63 5.03 -36.02
CA GLU A 514 15.96 3.88 -35.40
C GLU A 514 14.64 3.51 -36.11
N GLY A 515 14.10 4.43 -36.90
CA GLY A 515 12.81 4.30 -37.55
C GLY A 515 11.68 4.77 -36.62
N PRO A 516 10.76 5.62 -37.11
CA PRO A 516 9.60 6.04 -36.33
C PRO A 516 8.72 4.84 -35.96
N ARG A 517 8.04 4.90 -34.81
CA ARG A 517 7.19 3.79 -34.32
C ARG A 517 5.96 3.62 -35.20
N TRP A 518 5.39 4.73 -35.64
CA TRP A 518 4.27 4.79 -36.56
C TRP A 518 4.60 5.68 -37.76
N SER A 519 3.93 5.46 -38.89
CA SER A 519 4.10 6.25 -40.12
C SER A 519 3.93 7.75 -39.89
N GLU A 520 2.99 8.11 -39.02
CA GLU A 520 2.60 9.47 -38.66
C GLU A 520 3.74 10.21 -37.92
N ASP A 521 4.52 9.52 -37.09
CA ASP A 521 5.65 10.10 -36.37
C ASP A 521 6.76 10.56 -37.31
N SER A 522 6.87 9.91 -38.48
CA SER A 522 7.84 10.26 -39.53
C SER A 522 7.61 11.70 -40.00
N VAL A 523 6.36 12.09 -40.21
CA VAL A 523 5.99 13.43 -40.70
C VAL A 523 6.42 14.48 -39.69
N ILE A 524 6.07 14.29 -38.41
CA ILE A 524 6.42 15.22 -37.33
C ILE A 524 7.94 15.30 -37.17
N THR A 525 8.64 14.16 -37.20
CA THR A 525 10.10 14.12 -37.08
C THR A 525 10.79 14.85 -38.24
N VAL A 526 10.29 14.69 -39.48
CA VAL A 526 10.83 15.38 -40.66
C VAL A 526 10.58 16.89 -40.61
N ILE A 527 9.38 17.33 -40.19
CA ILE A 527 9.09 18.76 -40.01
C ILE A 527 10.06 19.37 -38.99
N PHE A 528 10.24 18.73 -37.84
CA PHE A 528 11.20 19.19 -36.83
C PHE A 528 12.64 19.18 -37.33
N LEU A 529 13.10 18.10 -37.98
CA LEU A 529 14.44 18.04 -38.55
C LEU A 529 14.68 19.14 -39.59
N THR A 530 13.68 19.48 -40.39
CA THR A 530 13.79 20.53 -41.41
C THR A 530 13.91 21.90 -40.75
N GLU A 531 13.00 22.29 -39.86
CA GLU A 531 13.03 23.64 -39.28
C GLU A 531 14.16 23.85 -38.25
N VAL A 532 14.54 22.80 -37.52
CA VAL A 532 15.58 22.87 -36.49
C VAL A 532 16.99 22.79 -37.12
N SER A 533 17.18 22.07 -38.24
CA SER A 533 18.50 22.01 -38.90
C SER A 533 18.88 23.28 -39.67
N PHE A 534 17.91 24.17 -39.92
CA PHE A 534 18.12 25.41 -40.67
C PHE A 534 18.48 26.62 -39.79
N ILE A 535 18.75 26.44 -38.49
CA ILE A 535 19.32 27.52 -37.66
C ILE A 535 20.65 27.97 -38.29
N ASP A 536 20.72 29.25 -38.66
CA ASP A 536 21.91 29.90 -39.16
C ASP A 536 23.07 29.66 -38.17
N CYS A 537 23.97 28.75 -38.52
CA CYS A 537 25.15 28.35 -37.75
C CYS A 537 26.19 29.48 -37.56
N GLY A 538 25.80 30.75 -37.70
CA GLY A 538 26.66 31.92 -37.55
C GLY A 538 26.86 32.37 -36.09
N GLN A 539 26.10 31.85 -35.12
CA GLN A 539 26.15 32.32 -33.72
C GLN A 539 26.52 31.26 -32.68
N LEU A 540 26.70 29.99 -33.05
CA LEU A 540 27.10 28.93 -32.11
C LEU A 540 28.64 28.82 -32.05
N ASN A 541 29.21 29.34 -30.95
CA ASN A 541 30.64 29.28 -30.64
C ASN A 541 31.20 27.83 -30.72
N SER A 542 32.03 27.60 -31.73
CA SER A 542 33.25 26.77 -31.81
C SER A 542 33.50 25.62 -30.83
N HIS A 543 32.52 24.76 -30.50
CA HIS A 543 32.80 23.51 -29.77
C HIS A 543 32.14 22.22 -30.29
N SER A 544 31.41 22.25 -31.41
CA SER A 544 30.82 21.04 -32.00
C SER A 544 31.43 20.67 -33.37
N LEU A 545 32.50 19.87 -33.33
CA LEU A 545 33.20 19.28 -34.50
C LEU A 545 32.35 18.31 -35.36
N PHE A 546 31.04 18.19 -35.11
CA PHE A 546 30.16 17.24 -35.80
C PHE A 546 29.33 17.86 -36.96
N LEU A 547 29.28 19.18 -37.08
CA LEU A 547 28.37 19.87 -38.02
C LEU A 547 28.73 19.82 -39.52
N PRO A 548 30.02 19.76 -39.97
CA PRO A 548 30.31 19.74 -41.40
C PRO A 548 29.85 18.46 -42.11
N LYS A 549 29.71 17.35 -41.39
CA LYS A 549 29.24 16.07 -41.93
C LYS A 549 27.72 16.05 -42.15
N LEU A 550 26.95 16.87 -41.44
CA LEU A 550 25.47 16.87 -41.53
C LEU A 550 24.97 17.40 -42.88
N LYS A 551 25.65 18.42 -43.44
CA LYS A 551 25.32 18.99 -44.76
C LYS A 551 25.57 18.01 -45.91
N SER A 552 26.51 17.06 -45.77
CA SER A 552 26.81 16.09 -46.82
C SER A 552 25.88 14.87 -46.84
N THR A 553 25.26 14.51 -45.72
CA THR A 553 24.35 13.34 -45.63
C THR A 553 22.89 13.68 -45.94
N LEU A 554 22.52 14.96 -46.01
CA LEU A 554 21.17 15.44 -46.29
C LEU A 554 20.91 15.78 -47.78
N GLN A 555 21.83 15.44 -48.70
CA GLN A 555 21.48 15.35 -50.13
C GLN A 555 20.70 14.05 -50.40
N PRO A 556 19.71 14.08 -51.30
CA PRO A 556 18.37 13.57 -51.03
C PRO A 556 18.34 12.05 -50.86
N LEU A 557 17.74 11.59 -49.76
CA LEU A 557 17.21 10.24 -49.63
C LEU A 557 16.23 10.00 -50.80
N PRO A 558 16.52 9.09 -51.74
CA PRO A 558 15.70 8.89 -52.91
C PRO A 558 14.56 7.91 -52.59
N SER A 559 13.57 8.35 -51.79
CA SER A 559 12.29 7.64 -51.62
C SER A 559 11.31 8.36 -50.69
N LEU A 560 11.19 9.69 -50.79
CA LEU A 560 10.02 10.39 -50.26
C LEU A 560 9.41 11.24 -51.37
N ASN A 561 8.11 11.06 -51.58
CA ASN A 561 7.34 11.78 -52.57
C ASN A 561 7.27 13.26 -52.16
N ILE A 562 8.15 14.08 -52.73
CA ILE A 562 8.37 15.51 -52.41
C ILE A 562 7.22 16.40 -52.91
N ASP A 563 6.23 15.84 -53.62
CA ASP A 563 5.17 16.61 -54.28
C ASP A 563 4.18 17.29 -53.31
N PHE A 564 4.15 16.91 -52.03
CA PHE A 564 3.31 17.59 -51.03
C PHE A 564 3.94 18.85 -50.41
N TYR A 565 5.26 19.06 -50.58
CA TYR A 565 5.98 20.17 -49.92
C TYR A 565 5.97 21.47 -50.72
N HIS A 566 5.64 21.42 -52.02
CA HIS A 566 5.64 22.60 -52.89
C HIS A 566 4.34 23.43 -52.82
N GLU A 567 3.25 22.89 -52.27
CA GLU A 567 1.98 23.63 -52.11
C GLU A 567 1.92 24.50 -50.84
N PHE A 568 2.76 24.27 -49.84
CA PHE A 568 2.75 25.03 -48.58
C PHE A 568 3.66 26.28 -48.56
N ARG A 569 4.29 26.63 -49.69
CA ARG A 569 5.24 27.75 -49.80
C ARG A 569 4.73 28.96 -50.57
N GLN A 570 3.41 29.08 -50.77
CA GLN A 570 2.78 30.29 -51.34
C GLN A 570 1.88 30.97 -50.32
#